data_AF-A0A8C5S2H9-F1
#
_entry.id   AF-A0A8C5S2H9-F1
#
_cell.length_a   1.000
_cell.length_b   1.000
_cell.length_c   1.000
_cell.angle_alpha   90.00
_cell.angle_beta   90.00
_cell.angle_gamma   90.00
#
_symmetry.space_group_name_H-M   'P 1'
#
loop_
_entity.id
_entity.type
_entity.pdbx_description
1 polymer ?
#
loop_
_entity_poly.entity_id
_entity_poly.type
_entity_poly.pdbx_seq_one_letter_code
_entity_poly.pdbx_strand_id
1 'polypeptide(L)' 'MIKAIYTNQRVKVMVNGDVTEKFYIRKGTRQGCPLSPLLFILALEVLTRNIKQDSEIKGMEIKKKNTNYKLLQMI' A
#
# COMPACT_ATOMS: atom_id res chain seq x y z
N MET A 1 -8.80 6.93 16.28
CA MET A 1 -8.08 5.68 16.62
C MET A 1 -6.92 5.38 15.66
N ILE A 2 -7.15 5.18 14.35
CA ILE A 2 -6.08 4.87 13.37
C ILE A 2 -4.94 5.90 13.39
N LYS A 3 -5.28 7.20 13.36
CA LYS A 3 -4.30 8.29 13.44
C LYS A 3 -3.43 8.20 14.71
N ALA A 4 -4.01 7.85 15.85
CA ALA A 4 -3.25 7.70 17.09
C ALA A 4 -2.24 6.53 17.03
N ILE A 5 -2.59 5.45 16.32
CA ILE A 5 -1.69 4.31 16.11
C ILE A 5 -0.57 4.69 15.12
N TYR A 6 -0.90 5.40 14.03
CA TYR A 6 0.00 5.64 12.88
C TYR A 6 0.74 6.98 12.86
N THR A 7 0.46 7.90 13.79
CA THR A 7 1.18 9.18 13.87
C THR A 7 2.47 9.04 14.66
N ASN A 8 3.56 9.68 14.20
CA ASN A 8 4.84 9.81 14.90
C ASN A 8 5.42 8.47 15.40
N GLN A 9 5.20 7.38 14.66
CA GLN A 9 5.71 6.07 15.03
C GLN A 9 7.24 6.06 14.98
N ARG A 10 7.87 5.53 16.04
CA ARG A 10 9.30 5.24 16.08
C ARG A 10 9.50 3.74 16.05
N VAL A 11 10.43 3.26 15.23
CA VAL A 11 10.76 1.84 15.11
C VAL A 11 12.25 1.60 15.21
N LYS A 12 12.60 0.34 15.45
CA LYS A 12 13.93 -0.22 15.20
C LYS A 12 13.77 -1.32 14.17
N VAL A 13 14.75 -1.46 13.30
CA VAL A 13 14.85 -2.54 12.33
C VAL A 13 16.00 -3.45 12.72
N MET A 14 15.77 -4.76 12.66
CA MET A 14 16.80 -5.78 12.78
C MET A 14 17.34 -6.12 11.39
N VAL A 15 18.65 -6.05 11.22
CA VAL A 15 19.36 -6.34 9.98
C VAL A 15 20.51 -7.28 10.32
N ASN A 16 20.46 -8.52 9.82
CA ASN A 16 21.50 -9.53 10.03
C ASN A 16 21.89 -9.76 11.50
N GLY A 17 20.93 -9.65 12.42
CA GLY A 17 21.14 -9.81 13.87
C GLY A 17 21.45 -8.51 14.61
N ASP A 18 21.86 -7.46 13.90
CA ASP A 18 22.09 -6.14 14.49
C ASP A 18 20.82 -5.29 14.50
N VAL A 19 20.64 -4.48 15.53
CA VAL A 19 19.46 -3.63 15.70
C VAL A 19 19.83 -2.16 15.56
N THR A 20 19.14 -1.48 14.67
CA THR A 20 19.31 -0.04 14.42
C THR A 20 18.85 0.83 15.60
N GLU A 21 19.30 2.09 15.61
CA GLU A 21 18.74 3.12 16.47
C GLU A 21 17.26 3.39 16.14
N LYS A 22 16.53 4.01 17.09
CA LYS A 22 15.12 4.34 16.85
C LYS A 22 15.01 5.48 15.84
N PHE A 23 14.26 5.27 14.77
CA PHE A 23 13.95 6.31 13.79
C PHE A 23 12.45 6.40 13.52
N TYR A 24 12.01 7.54 12.97
CA TYR A 24 10.61 7.76 12.61
C TYR A 24 10.24 7.08 11.30
N ILE A 25 9.12 6.34 11.29
CA ILE A 25 8.52 5.84 10.06
C ILE A 25 7.70 6.96 9.41
N ARG A 26 7.95 7.21 8.12
CA ARG A 26 7.15 8.12 7.29
C ARG A 26 6.18 7.41 6.35
N LYS A 27 6.47 6.16 5.96
CA LYS A 27 5.70 5.38 5.00
C LYS A 27 5.69 3.90 5.39
N GLY A 28 4.66 3.18 4.96
CA GLY A 28 4.48 1.76 5.22
C GLY A 28 3.60 1.47 6.43
N THR A 29 3.39 0.19 6.69
CA THR A 29 2.58 -0.31 7.81
C THR A 29 3.46 -1.05 8.81
N ARG A 30 2.98 -1.23 10.05
CA ARG A 30 3.75 -1.99 11.05
C ARG A 30 3.68 -3.48 10.70
N GLN A 31 4.84 -4.14 10.59
CA GLN A 31 4.91 -5.59 10.51
C GLN A 31 4.31 -6.21 11.79
N GLY A 32 3.54 -7.28 11.63
CA GLY A 32 2.85 -7.95 12.74
C GLY A 32 1.66 -7.19 13.33
N CYS A 33 1.33 -5.98 12.84
CA CYS A 33 0.13 -5.29 13.30
C CYS A 33 -1.12 -5.87 12.62
N PRO A 34 -2.12 -6.34 13.40
CA PRO A 34 -3.32 -6.96 12.84
C PRO A 34 -4.19 -6.00 12.02
N LEU A 35 -3.99 -4.68 12.18
CA LEU A 35 -4.71 -3.66 11.43
C LEU A 35 -4.10 -3.38 10.06
N SER A 36 -2.82 -3.70 9.84
CA SER A 36 -2.10 -3.43 8.59
C SER A 36 -2.76 -4.04 7.35
N PRO A 37 -3.22 -5.31 7.35
CA PRO A 37 -3.89 -5.91 6.19
C PRO A 37 -5.19 -5.19 5.81
N LEU A 38 -5.98 -4.79 6.81
CA LEU A 38 -7.24 -4.08 6.56
C LEU A 38 -7.00 -2.70 5.94
N LEU A 39 -6.01 -1.95 6.47
CA LEU A 39 -5.65 -0.64 5.91
C LEU A 39 -5.12 -0.75 4.48
N PHE A 40 -4.38 -1.84 4.19
CA PHE A 40 -3.90 -2.11 2.84
C PHE A 40 -5.05 -2.39 1.86
N ILE A 41 -6.01 -3.22 2.24
CA ILE A 41 -7.20 -3.52 1.41
C ILE A 41 -8.03 -2.25 1.17
N LEU A 42 -8.26 -1.44 2.20
CA LEU A 42 -9.00 -0.18 2.07
C LEU A 42 -8.31 0.79 1.10
N ALA A 43 -6.98 0.92 1.20
CA ALA A 43 -6.22 1.75 0.27
C ALA A 43 -6.31 1.22 -1.18
N LEU A 44 -6.17 -0.09 -1.37
CA LEU A 44 -6.31 -0.73 -2.68
C LEU A 44 -7.71 -0.55 -3.29
N GLU A 45 -8.76 -0.66 -2.49
CA GLU A 45 -10.12 -0.51 -2.96
C GLU A 45 -10.38 0.91 -3.48
N VAL A 46 -9.98 1.92 -2.71
CA VAL A 46 -10.11 3.33 -3.12
C VAL A 46 -9.31 3.59 -4.40
N LEU A 47 -8.06 3.14 -4.46
CA LEU A 47 -7.22 3.31 -5.65
C LEU A 47 -7.81 2.60 -6.87
N THR A 48 -8.30 1.37 -6.70
CA THR A 48 -8.90 0.59 -7.81
C THR A 48 -10.16 1.26 -8.34
N ARG A 49 -11.01 1.80 -7.46
CA ARG A 49 -12.22 2.54 -7.87
C ARG A 49 -11.86 3.78 -8.67
N ASN A 50 -10.89 4.56 -8.19
CA ASN A 50 -10.42 5.76 -8.89
C ASN A 50 -9.87 5.41 -10.28
N ILE A 51 -8.99 4.41 -10.38
CA ILE A 51 -8.43 3.96 -11.67
C ILE A 51 -9.51 3.48 -12.64
N LYS A 52 -10.54 2.79 -12.15
CA LYS A 52 -11.65 2.32 -12.99
C LYS A 52 -12.52 3.46 -13.50
N GLN A 53 -12.80 4.45 -12.66
CA GLN A 53 -13.69 5.57 -12.98
C GLN A 53 -13.01 6.67 -13.79
N ASP A 54 -11.69 6.80 -13.69
CA ASP A 54 -10.92 7.77 -14.44
C ASP A 54 -10.89 7.41 -15.95
N SER A 55 -11.46 8.30 -16.77
CA SER A 55 -11.52 8.19 -18.22
C SER A 55 -10.20 8.53 -18.92
N GLU A 56 -9.30 9.26 -18.27
CA GLU A 56 -7.98 9.60 -18.81
C GLU A 56 -7.02 8.40 -18.72
N ILE A 57 -7.19 7.54 -17.71
CA ILE A 57 -6.41 6.31 -17.57
C ILE A 57 -6.89 5.26 -18.58
N LYS A 58 -6.14 5.10 -19.66
CA LYS A 58 -6.40 4.07 -20.69
C LYS A 58 -5.84 2.71 -20.27
N GLY A 59 -6.60 1.65 -20.56
CA GLY A 59 -6.15 0.27 -20.36
C GLY A 59 -5.27 -0.23 -21.51
N MET A 60 -4.58 -1.35 -21.26
CA MET A 60 -3.87 -2.12 -22.28
C MET A 60 -4.77 -3.24 -22.79
N GLU A 61 -4.90 -3.37 -24.11
CA GLU A 61 -5.62 -4.47 -24.76
C GLU A 61 -4.70 -5.68 -24.91
N ILE A 62 -5.18 -6.85 -24.51
CA ILE A 62 -4.47 -8.12 -24.68
C ILE A 62 -5.18 -8.94 -25.76
N LYS A 63 -4.46 -9.20 -26.87
CA LYS A 63 -4.97 -9.89 -28.09
C LYS A 63 -5.74 -11.19 -27.84
N LYS A 64 -5.47 -11.88 -26.73
CA LYS A 64 -6.08 -13.18 -26.41
C LYS A 64 -7.51 -13.07 -25.88
N LYS A 65 -7.95 -11.90 -25.39
CA LYS A 65 -9.24 -11.74 -24.69
C LYS A 65 -10.07 -10.52 -25.08
N ASN A 66 -9.63 -9.68 -26.04
CA ASN A 66 -10.29 -8.41 -26.43
C ASN A 66 -10.82 -7.62 -25.22
N THR A 67 -10.04 -7.62 -24.13
CA THR A 67 -10.40 -7.00 -22.87
C THR A 67 -9.31 -5.98 -22.54
N ASN A 68 -9.73 -4.78 -22.12
CA ASN A 68 -8.84 -3.73 -21.65
C ASN A 68 -8.52 -3.93 -20.17
N TYR A 69 -7.22 -3.95 -19.84
CA TYR A 69 -6.73 -4.11 -18.49
C TYR A 69 -6.08 -2.83 -18.00
N LYS A 70 -6.46 -2.37 -16.81
CA LYS A 70 -5.75 -1.31 -16.08
C LYS A 70 -4.96 -1.96 -14.94
N LEU A 71 -3.66 -1.69 -14.87
CA LEU A 71 -2.77 -2.25 -13.84
C LEU A 71 -2.69 -1.30 -12.64
N LEU A 72 -2.76 -1.85 -11.43
CA LEU A 72 -2.48 -1.14 -10.18
C LEU A 72 -1.32 -1.86 -9.46
N GLN A 73 -0.27 -1.12 -9.13
CA GLN A 73 0.85 -1.59 -8.31
C GLN A 73 1.07 -0.64 -7.14
N MET A 74 1.09 -1.17 -5.92
CA MET A 74 1.60 -0.47 -4.74
C MET A 74 3.04 -0.93 -4.49
N ILE A 75 3.95 0.03 -4.34
CA ILE A 75 5.36 -0.16 -3.93
C ILE A 75 5.48 0.17 -2.44
#